data_AF-A0A7K3BIV8-F1
#
_entry.id   AF-A0A7K3BIV8-F1
#
_cell.length_a   1.000
_cell.length_b   1.000
_cell.length_c   1.000
_cell.angle_alpha   90.00
_cell.angle_beta   90.00
_cell.angle_gamma   90.00
#
_symmetry.space_group_name_H-M   'P 1'
#
loop_
_entity.id
_entity.type
_entity.pdbx_description
1 polymer ?
#
loop_
_entity_poly.entity_id
_entity_poly.type
_entity_poly.pdbx_seq_one_letter_code
_entity_poly.pdbx_strand_id
1 'polypeptide(L)'
;MQKFTAIDFVFRPPGSIQILWALADPHTRRVIETLHLQVLREVMTQEVEEKLLIVRVGKDSVRQLARPGVMAARFRHYTSRKGGPLLHDHVLMSVKVKRTDGGWGTLHTRTLLEHVVACSERYNQRILEEVCTRLGLATEPRFPTAGQRPVMEIAGIPEELINWAASRNQAIMERLGSLEELWVQRTGGPVSVKVRRRLMAMAADETRPAKDTARPLSQWLAHWRSSAIARLGRAVVDNLLRLARAAARGIRARARAVLDVAVGALEITATVSQYYPGGFRRRHLLAEARRYLTRVFRGRPVPVGADEALVTAAMEAHCVDVSPPRAPDLPAPVVEYRRLMPRWAPVTDTKTARGGVEAAGIYYRTRAEAVRRMSDGRRGTASVRRSRAGHAAPPAGAGQDLRERQAGPESGRSRKL
;
A
#
# COMPACT_ATOMS: atom_id res chain seq x y z
N MET A 1 18.47 -16.86 -22.37
CA MET A 1 18.47 -15.77 -21.37
C MET A 1 17.48 -14.70 -21.82
N GLN A 2 16.40 -14.47 -21.08
CA GLN A 2 15.35 -13.52 -21.49
C GLN A 2 15.92 -12.10 -21.46
N LYS A 3 15.90 -11.41 -22.61
CA LYS A 3 16.38 -10.02 -22.73
C LYS A 3 15.28 -9.09 -22.17
N PHE A 4 15.59 -8.35 -21.12
CA PHE A 4 14.70 -7.32 -20.58
C PHE A 4 15.06 -5.96 -21.20
N THR A 5 14.07 -5.26 -21.76
CA THR A 5 14.28 -4.01 -22.49
C THR A 5 13.88 -2.76 -21.70
N ALA A 6 12.95 -2.91 -20.75
CA ALA A 6 12.43 -1.81 -19.94
C ALA A 6 11.93 -2.29 -18.58
N ILE A 7 11.72 -1.34 -17.67
CA ILE A 7 11.08 -1.50 -16.37
C ILE A 7 9.88 -0.57 -16.34
N ASP A 8 8.73 -1.11 -15.91
CA ASP A 8 7.50 -0.34 -15.77
C ASP A 8 7.30 0.10 -14.31
N PHE A 9 7.34 1.40 -14.06
CA PHE A 9 6.95 2.00 -12.79
C PHE A 9 5.50 2.43 -12.84
N VAL A 10 4.66 1.80 -12.02
CA VAL A 10 3.23 2.15 -11.94
C VAL A 10 3.00 3.06 -10.75
N PHE A 11 2.84 4.35 -11.01
CA PHE A 11 2.52 5.34 -9.99
C PHE A 11 1.01 5.41 -9.78
N ARG A 12 0.56 5.20 -8.54
CA ARG A 12 -0.85 5.16 -8.20
C ARG A 12 -1.09 5.85 -6.85
N PRO A 13 -1.82 6.99 -6.81
CA PRO A 13 -2.22 7.61 -5.56
C PRO A 13 -3.00 6.66 -4.62
N PRO A 14 -2.97 6.88 -3.29
CA PRO A 14 -3.82 6.21 -2.30
C PRO A 14 -5.31 6.24 -2.65
N GLY A 15 -6.07 5.27 -2.13
CA GLY A 15 -7.44 5.02 -2.57
C GLY A 15 -8.37 6.21 -2.35
N SER A 16 -8.24 6.91 -1.24
CA SER A 16 -9.00 8.12 -0.92
C SER A 16 -8.72 9.28 -1.90
N ILE A 17 -7.50 9.42 -2.39
CA ILE A 17 -7.15 10.39 -3.44
C ILE A 17 -7.84 10.01 -4.75
N GLN A 18 -7.94 8.72 -5.08
CA GLN A 18 -8.67 8.24 -6.25
C GLN A 18 -10.16 8.62 -6.18
N ILE A 19 -10.76 8.48 -4.99
CA ILE A 19 -12.17 8.86 -4.76
C ILE A 19 -12.37 10.36 -4.95
N LEU A 20 -11.51 11.19 -4.36
CA LEU A 20 -11.58 12.65 -4.56
C LEU A 20 -11.37 13.03 -6.03
N TRP A 21 -10.38 12.44 -6.70
CA TRP A 21 -10.12 12.69 -8.11
C TRP A 21 -11.33 12.34 -9.00
N ALA A 22 -11.98 11.21 -8.72
CA ALA A 22 -13.13 10.76 -9.50
C ALA A 22 -14.39 11.59 -9.21
N LEU A 23 -14.73 11.82 -7.94
CA LEU A 23 -16.06 12.27 -7.53
C LEU A 23 -16.15 13.74 -7.12
N ALA A 24 -15.03 14.40 -6.82
CA ALA A 24 -15.04 15.82 -6.49
C ALA A 24 -15.22 16.69 -7.76
N ASP A 25 -15.26 18.00 -7.53
CA ASP A 25 -15.41 19.00 -8.58
C ASP A 25 -14.22 18.99 -9.58
N PRO A 26 -14.41 19.52 -10.80
CA PRO A 26 -13.36 19.54 -11.82
C PRO A 26 -12.07 20.26 -11.42
N HIS A 27 -12.13 21.26 -10.53
CA HIS A 27 -10.93 21.94 -10.06
C HIS A 27 -10.10 21.02 -9.15
N THR A 28 -10.74 20.36 -8.18
CA THR A 28 -10.09 19.36 -7.33
C THR A 28 -9.44 18.24 -8.14
N ARG A 29 -10.12 17.74 -9.17
CA ARG A 29 -9.57 16.73 -10.09
C ARG A 29 -8.28 17.18 -10.76
N ARG A 30 -8.29 18.39 -11.35
CA ARG A 30 -7.10 18.97 -12.02
C ARG A 30 -5.95 19.16 -11.05
N VAL A 31 -6.22 19.65 -9.84
CA VAL A 31 -5.20 19.77 -8.79
C VAL A 31 -4.53 18.43 -8.51
N ILE A 32 -5.30 17.35 -8.34
CA ILE A 32 -4.75 16.02 -8.08
C ILE A 32 -3.94 15.51 -9.28
N GLU A 33 -4.40 15.70 -10.51
CA GLU A 33 -3.68 15.29 -11.72
C GLU A 33 -2.34 16.00 -11.91
N THR A 34 -2.30 17.31 -11.60
CA THR A 34 -1.08 18.12 -11.63
C THR A 34 -0.10 17.65 -10.56
N LEU A 35 -0.56 17.51 -9.31
CA LEU A 35 0.28 17.07 -8.20
C LEU A 35 0.78 15.63 -8.40
N HIS A 36 -0.04 14.74 -8.95
CA HIS A 36 0.37 13.39 -9.32
C HIS A 36 1.54 13.39 -10.29
N LEU A 37 1.47 14.21 -11.36
CA LEU A 37 2.54 14.34 -12.34
C LEU A 37 3.80 15.01 -11.76
N GLN A 38 3.63 16.01 -10.91
CA GLN A 38 4.74 16.67 -10.23
C GLN A 38 5.48 15.67 -9.32
N VAL A 39 4.76 15.00 -8.43
CA VAL A 39 5.35 14.08 -7.44
C VAL A 39 5.97 12.85 -8.11
N LEU A 40 5.36 12.29 -9.17
CA LEU A 40 5.99 11.16 -9.86
C LEU A 40 7.31 11.58 -10.53
N ARG A 41 7.41 12.80 -11.07
CA ARG A 41 8.66 13.33 -11.64
C ARG A 41 9.70 13.54 -10.56
N GLU A 42 9.32 14.17 -9.43
CA GLU A 42 10.19 14.34 -8.26
C GLU A 42 10.78 12.99 -7.81
N VAL A 43 9.97 11.94 -7.71
CA VAL A 43 10.43 10.61 -7.30
C VAL A 43 11.33 9.97 -8.35
N MET A 44 11.00 10.07 -9.65
CA MET A 44 11.88 9.56 -10.70
C MET A 44 13.26 10.23 -10.65
N THR A 45 13.32 11.54 -10.50
CA THR A 45 14.60 12.26 -10.42
C THR A 45 15.35 11.94 -9.12
N GLN A 46 14.73 12.21 -7.97
CA GLN A 46 15.42 12.16 -6.67
C GLN A 46 15.68 10.74 -6.15
N GLU A 47 14.85 9.77 -6.51
CA GLU A 47 14.99 8.40 -6.02
C GLU A 47 15.56 7.45 -7.05
N VAL A 48 15.23 7.62 -8.34
CA VAL A 48 15.69 6.67 -9.37
C VAL A 48 16.95 7.19 -10.06
N GLU A 49 16.91 8.38 -10.65
CA GLU A 49 18.00 8.92 -11.47
C GLU A 49 19.27 9.22 -10.66
N GLU A 50 19.10 9.84 -9.50
CA GLU A 50 20.23 10.27 -8.66
C GLU A 50 20.87 9.13 -7.85
N LYS A 51 20.10 8.08 -7.53
CA LYS A 51 20.51 7.10 -6.51
C LYS A 51 20.61 5.67 -7.02
N LEU A 52 19.82 5.29 -8.02
CA LEU A 52 19.58 3.88 -8.35
C LEU A 52 19.98 3.47 -9.76
N LEU A 53 20.56 4.37 -10.56
CA LEU A 53 21.08 4.06 -11.90
C LEU A 53 22.43 3.33 -11.84
N ILE A 54 22.46 2.13 -11.27
CA ILE A 54 23.71 1.38 -11.09
C ILE A 54 24.01 0.54 -12.33
N VAL A 55 25.22 0.64 -12.86
CA VAL A 55 25.75 -0.19 -13.97
C VAL A 55 26.92 -1.04 -13.51
N ARG A 56 27.24 -2.10 -14.28
CA ARG A 56 28.49 -2.87 -14.11
C ARG A 56 29.47 -2.51 -15.21
N VAL A 57 30.73 -2.26 -14.84
CA VAL A 57 31.79 -1.83 -15.78
C VAL A 57 33.07 -2.63 -15.54
N GLY A 58 33.85 -2.82 -16.61
CA GLY A 58 35.16 -3.48 -16.57
C GLY A 58 35.10 -5.00 -16.48
N LYS A 59 36.28 -5.63 -16.56
CA LYS A 59 36.45 -7.10 -16.47
C LYS A 59 36.01 -7.63 -15.10
N ASP A 60 36.24 -6.86 -14.04
CA ASP A 60 35.88 -7.22 -12.66
C ASP A 60 34.43 -6.91 -12.30
N SER A 61 33.61 -6.44 -13.26
CA SER A 61 32.19 -6.16 -13.08
C SER A 61 31.88 -5.20 -11.91
N VAL A 62 32.71 -4.18 -11.74
CA VAL A 62 32.58 -3.17 -10.68
C VAL A 62 31.26 -2.42 -10.83
N ARG A 63 30.55 -2.22 -9.72
CA ARG A 63 29.30 -1.45 -9.69
C ARG A 63 29.61 0.02 -9.54
N GLN A 64 29.01 0.84 -10.39
CA GLN A 64 29.11 2.29 -10.31
C GLN A 64 27.77 2.94 -10.61
N LEU A 65 27.57 4.15 -10.11
CA LEU A 65 26.46 4.99 -10.52
C LEU A 65 26.69 5.46 -11.96
N ALA A 66 25.66 5.39 -12.78
CA ALA A 66 25.62 5.96 -14.12
C ALA A 66 25.42 7.49 -14.04
N ARG A 67 25.55 8.17 -15.17
CA ARG A 67 25.18 9.59 -15.25
C ARG A 67 23.67 9.73 -15.02
N PRO A 68 23.20 10.73 -14.24
CA PRO A 68 21.78 11.02 -14.11
C PRO A 68 21.11 11.23 -15.48
N GLY A 69 19.87 10.78 -15.61
CA GLY A 69 19.10 10.80 -16.85
C GLY A 69 18.59 9.42 -17.26
N VAL A 70 17.30 9.33 -17.53
CA VAL A 70 16.64 8.12 -18.04
C VAL A 70 15.83 8.43 -19.30
N MET A 71 15.67 7.43 -20.15
CA MET A 71 14.69 7.45 -21.23
C MET A 71 13.44 6.71 -20.74
N ALA A 72 12.30 7.40 -20.70
CA ALA A 72 11.04 6.80 -20.27
C ALA A 72 9.84 7.32 -21.07
N ALA A 73 8.85 6.44 -21.27
CA ALA A 73 7.55 6.80 -21.83
C ALA A 73 6.48 6.70 -20.74
N ARG A 74 5.59 7.70 -20.65
CA ARG A 74 4.52 7.77 -19.64
C ARG A 74 3.16 7.55 -20.29
N PHE A 75 2.38 6.62 -19.75
CA PHE A 75 1.02 6.31 -20.17
C PHE A 75 0.05 6.48 -19.00
N ARG A 76 -0.84 7.48 -19.09
CA ARG A 76 -1.86 7.74 -18.07
C ARG A 76 -3.11 6.93 -18.33
N HIS A 77 -3.56 6.21 -17.31
CA HIS A 77 -4.80 5.47 -17.29
C HIS A 77 -5.71 5.97 -16.16
N TYR A 78 -7.02 5.76 -16.34
CA TYR A 78 -8.06 6.32 -15.48
C TYR A 78 -8.95 5.27 -14.80
N THR A 79 -8.93 4.03 -15.31
CA THR A 79 -9.88 3.00 -14.91
C THR A 79 -9.16 1.73 -14.49
N SER A 80 -9.75 1.05 -13.51
CA SER A 80 -9.39 -0.34 -13.21
C SER A 80 -10.00 -1.27 -14.27
N ARG A 81 -9.56 -2.53 -14.30
CA ARG A 81 -10.16 -3.54 -15.18
C ARG A 81 -11.66 -3.79 -14.94
N LYS A 82 -12.18 -3.49 -13.75
CA LYS A 82 -13.61 -3.60 -13.43
C LYS A 82 -14.35 -2.26 -13.63
N GLY A 83 -13.76 -1.30 -14.34
CA GLY A 83 -14.37 0.00 -14.62
C GLY A 83 -14.39 0.97 -13.44
N GLY A 84 -13.92 0.59 -12.24
CA GLY A 84 -13.81 1.51 -11.09
C GLY A 84 -12.72 2.57 -11.28
N PRO A 85 -12.83 3.74 -10.62
CA PRO A 85 -11.89 4.84 -10.76
C PRO A 85 -10.47 4.45 -10.31
N LEU A 86 -9.49 4.73 -11.15
CA LEU A 86 -8.08 4.40 -10.91
C LEU A 86 -7.16 5.27 -11.77
N LEU A 87 -6.87 6.49 -11.31
CA LEU A 87 -5.77 7.30 -11.84
C LEU A 87 -4.45 6.60 -11.56
N HIS A 88 -3.73 6.25 -12.63
CA HIS A 88 -2.37 5.74 -12.53
C HIS A 88 -1.57 6.04 -13.79
N ASP A 89 -0.27 6.16 -13.62
CA ASP A 89 0.68 6.41 -14.68
C ASP A 89 1.66 5.24 -14.76
N HIS A 90 1.73 4.60 -15.93
CA HIS A 90 2.79 3.65 -16.29
C HIS A 90 3.97 4.45 -16.84
N VAL A 91 5.12 4.39 -16.18
CA VAL A 91 6.36 5.01 -16.63
C VAL A 91 7.30 3.89 -17.06
N LEU A 92 7.28 3.59 -18.36
CA LEU A 92 8.10 2.57 -18.99
C LEU A 92 9.50 3.13 -19.24
N MET A 93 10.44 2.78 -18.38
CA MET A 93 11.82 3.26 -18.38
C MET A 93 12.75 2.26 -19.07
N SER A 94 13.58 2.73 -19.99
CA SER A 94 14.63 1.93 -20.62
C SER A 94 15.64 1.41 -19.59
N VAL A 95 16.10 0.18 -19.74
CA VAL A 95 17.22 -0.34 -18.94
C VAL A 95 18.59 0.16 -19.44
N LYS A 96 18.63 0.90 -20.54
CA LYS A 96 19.85 1.50 -21.08
C LYS A 96 20.02 2.90 -20.51
N VAL A 97 21.15 3.11 -19.84
CA VAL A 97 21.52 4.37 -19.20
C VAL A 97 22.91 4.81 -19.65
N LYS A 98 23.17 6.12 -19.62
CA LYS A 98 24.48 6.66 -20.01
C LYS A 98 25.46 6.51 -18.86
N ARG A 99 26.58 5.83 -19.08
CA ARG A 99 27.66 5.69 -18.11
C ARG A 99 28.41 7.02 -17.92
N THR A 100 29.23 7.09 -16.88
CA THR A 100 30.10 8.24 -16.59
C THR A 100 31.14 8.50 -17.69
N ASP A 101 31.61 7.44 -18.37
CA ASP A 101 32.52 7.53 -19.52
C ASP A 101 31.85 7.94 -20.84
N GLY A 102 30.56 8.29 -20.82
CA GLY A 102 29.79 8.70 -21.99
C GLY A 102 29.20 7.55 -22.82
N GLY A 103 29.64 6.30 -22.61
CA GLY A 103 29.09 5.11 -23.26
C GLY A 103 27.72 4.69 -22.70
N TRP A 104 27.07 3.72 -23.34
CA TRP A 104 25.79 3.17 -22.86
C TRP A 104 26.00 1.87 -22.07
N GLY A 105 25.36 1.78 -20.90
CA GLY A 105 25.36 0.59 -20.04
C GLY A 105 23.96 0.01 -19.84
N THR A 106 23.91 -1.27 -19.45
CA THR A 106 22.66 -1.88 -18.98
C THR A 106 22.57 -1.75 -17.46
N LEU A 107 21.42 -1.29 -16.98
CA LEU A 107 21.13 -1.15 -15.55
C LEU A 107 21.23 -2.49 -14.81
N HIS A 108 21.83 -2.46 -13.63
CA HIS A 108 21.75 -3.52 -12.64
C HIS A 108 20.37 -3.50 -11.96
N THR A 109 19.36 -3.98 -12.69
CA THR A 109 17.94 -3.89 -12.35
C THR A 109 17.59 -4.46 -10.98
N ARG A 110 18.34 -5.46 -10.48
CA ARG A 110 18.13 -6.02 -9.15
C ARG A 110 18.24 -4.95 -8.04
N THR A 111 19.20 -4.03 -8.13
CA THR A 111 19.33 -3.00 -7.10
C THR A 111 18.12 -2.07 -7.10
N LEU A 112 17.67 -1.67 -8.28
CA LEU A 112 16.48 -0.84 -8.43
C LEU A 112 15.23 -1.54 -7.84
N LEU A 113 15.02 -2.82 -8.18
CA LEU A 113 13.89 -3.62 -7.68
C LEU A 113 13.95 -3.83 -6.16
N GLU A 114 15.14 -3.92 -5.58
CA GLU A 114 15.31 -4.01 -4.13
C GLU A 114 14.87 -2.72 -3.41
N HIS A 115 14.91 -1.56 -4.08
CA HIS A 115 14.55 -0.24 -3.52
C HIS A 115 13.13 0.21 -3.85
N VAL A 116 12.39 -0.51 -4.70
CA VAL A 116 11.07 -0.07 -5.20
C VAL A 116 10.09 0.28 -4.08
N VAL A 117 10.15 -0.41 -2.93
CA VAL A 117 9.30 -0.12 -1.78
C VAL A 117 9.65 1.24 -1.17
N ALA A 118 10.94 1.56 -1.01
CA ALA A 118 11.35 2.85 -0.49
C ALA A 118 10.91 3.99 -1.43
N CYS A 119 11.06 3.81 -2.75
CA CYS A 119 10.57 4.78 -3.75
C CYS A 119 9.05 4.93 -3.69
N SER A 120 8.31 3.82 -3.55
CA SER A 120 6.86 3.83 -3.41
C SER A 120 6.40 4.59 -2.16
N GLU A 121 7.08 4.42 -1.03
CA GLU A 121 6.72 5.16 0.19
C GLU A 121 7.09 6.64 0.09
N ARG A 122 8.14 6.99 -0.67
CA ARG A 122 8.44 8.40 -0.97
C ARG A 122 7.32 9.03 -1.80
N TYR A 123 6.87 8.34 -2.85
CA TYR A 123 5.73 8.78 -3.65
C TYR A 123 4.47 8.95 -2.78
N ASN A 124 4.12 7.95 -1.97
CA ASN A 124 2.93 8.01 -1.11
C ASN A 124 2.99 9.17 -0.11
N GLN A 125 4.14 9.36 0.55
CA GLN A 125 4.35 10.47 1.46
C GLN A 125 4.13 11.81 0.75
N ARG A 126 4.83 12.03 -0.36
CA ARG A 126 4.80 13.29 -1.10
C ARG A 126 3.43 13.60 -1.68
N ILE A 127 2.75 12.63 -2.30
CA ILE A 127 1.42 12.89 -2.89
C ILE A 127 0.38 13.22 -1.82
N LEU A 128 0.42 12.54 -0.66
CA LEU A 128 -0.49 12.85 0.45
C LEU A 128 -0.20 14.23 1.03
N GLU A 129 1.07 14.58 1.23
CA GLU A 129 1.52 15.87 1.72
C GLU A 129 1.07 17.02 0.80
N GLU A 130 1.36 16.92 -0.50
CA GLU A 130 1.04 17.96 -1.48
C GLU A 130 -0.47 18.14 -1.64
N VAL A 131 -1.23 17.04 -1.75
CA VAL A 131 -2.70 17.10 -1.87
C VAL A 131 -3.32 17.66 -0.60
N CYS A 132 -2.84 17.26 0.58
CA CYS A 132 -3.35 17.80 1.85
C CYS A 132 -3.03 19.28 2.01
N THR A 133 -1.84 19.70 1.63
CA THR A 133 -1.42 21.11 1.68
C THR A 133 -2.27 21.95 0.74
N ARG A 134 -2.43 21.51 -0.53
CA ARG A 134 -3.16 22.30 -1.53
C ARG A 134 -4.66 22.37 -1.29
N LEU A 135 -5.27 21.29 -0.78
CA LEU A 135 -6.73 21.19 -0.64
C LEU A 135 -7.24 21.42 0.80
N GLY A 136 -6.33 21.62 1.77
CA GLY A 136 -6.69 21.82 3.17
C GLY A 136 -7.18 20.54 3.85
N LEU A 137 -6.55 19.40 3.55
CA LEU A 137 -6.93 18.08 4.03
C LEU A 137 -5.96 17.57 5.10
N ALA A 138 -6.26 16.41 5.67
CA ALA A 138 -5.36 15.68 6.55
C ALA A 138 -5.55 14.17 6.31
N THR A 139 -4.62 13.37 6.81
CA THR A 139 -4.69 11.91 6.67
C THR A 139 -4.97 11.22 8.00
N GLU A 140 -5.53 10.02 7.90
CA GLU A 140 -5.75 9.10 9.00
C GLU A 140 -5.36 7.67 8.59
N PRO A 141 -4.97 6.82 9.55
CA PRO A 141 -4.63 5.44 9.26
C PRO A 141 -5.88 4.62 8.95
N ARG A 142 -5.81 3.85 7.87
CA ARG A 142 -6.77 2.81 7.52
C ARG A 142 -6.07 1.45 7.59
N PHE A 143 -6.79 0.40 7.98
CA PHE A 143 -6.26 -0.96 8.07
C PHE A 143 -6.99 -1.89 7.09
N PRO A 144 -6.63 -1.90 5.79
CA PRO A 144 -7.29 -2.75 4.80
C PRO A 144 -7.14 -4.25 5.08
N THR A 145 -6.11 -4.63 5.85
CA THR A 145 -5.87 -5.99 6.27
C THR A 145 -5.52 -5.99 7.75
N ALA A 146 -6.30 -6.72 8.53
CA ALA A 146 -6.09 -6.91 9.96
C ALA A 146 -4.64 -7.31 10.26
N GLY A 147 -4.02 -6.66 11.25
CA GLY A 147 -2.66 -6.98 11.67
C GLY A 147 -1.54 -6.57 10.72
N GLN A 148 -1.84 -5.92 9.59
CA GLN A 148 -0.83 -5.35 8.70
C GLN A 148 -0.60 -3.88 9.01
N ARG A 149 0.47 -3.32 8.41
CA ARG A 149 0.75 -1.88 8.48
C ARG A 149 -0.46 -1.08 8.00
N PRO A 150 -0.80 0.04 8.66
CA PRO A 150 -1.84 0.91 8.14
C PRO A 150 -1.42 1.50 6.79
N VAL A 151 -2.41 1.81 5.97
CA VAL A 151 -2.27 2.68 4.81
C VAL A 151 -2.86 4.03 5.20
N MET A 152 -2.13 5.11 4.95
CA MET A 152 -2.62 6.46 5.23
C MET A 152 -3.54 6.91 4.11
N GLU A 153 -4.74 7.37 4.48
CA GLU A 153 -5.78 7.83 3.56
C GLU A 153 -6.28 9.22 4.00
N ILE A 154 -6.86 10.00 3.10
CA ILE A 154 -7.50 11.29 3.41
C ILE A 154 -8.65 11.06 4.38
N ALA A 155 -8.62 11.77 5.51
CA ALA A 155 -9.65 11.68 6.53
C ALA A 155 -10.99 12.23 6.05
N GLY A 156 -12.09 11.60 6.49
CA GLY A 156 -13.46 11.99 6.12
C GLY A 156 -13.92 11.50 4.75
N ILE A 157 -13.10 10.72 4.03
CA ILE A 157 -13.55 9.97 2.85
C ILE A 157 -14.16 8.64 3.32
N PRO A 158 -15.43 8.34 2.99
CA PRO A 158 -16.07 7.11 3.42
C PRO A 158 -15.31 5.87 2.94
N GLU A 159 -15.00 4.95 3.86
CA GLU A 159 -14.31 3.70 3.53
C GLU A 159 -15.08 2.88 2.50
N GLU A 160 -16.41 2.96 2.52
CA GLU A 160 -17.27 2.32 1.53
C GLU A 160 -16.96 2.73 0.09
N LEU A 161 -16.61 4.00 -0.17
CA LEU A 161 -16.20 4.44 -1.51
C LEU A 161 -14.84 3.88 -1.90
N ILE A 162 -13.89 3.85 -0.96
CA ILE A 162 -12.56 3.30 -1.20
C ILE A 162 -12.67 1.81 -1.56
N ASN A 163 -13.53 1.08 -0.83
CA ASN A 163 -13.83 -0.32 -1.07
C ASN A 163 -14.56 -0.54 -2.40
N TRP A 164 -15.54 0.30 -2.73
CA TRP A 164 -16.25 0.29 -4.01
C TRP A 164 -15.29 0.42 -5.21
N ALA A 165 -14.35 1.37 -5.15
CA ALA A 165 -13.33 1.53 -6.20
C ALA A 165 -12.33 0.35 -6.24
N ALA A 166 -12.15 -0.36 -5.12
CA ALA A 166 -11.22 -1.48 -4.98
C ALA A 166 -11.84 -2.87 -5.26
N SER A 167 -13.02 -2.94 -5.89
CA SER A 167 -13.77 -4.20 -6.14
C SER A 167 -12.99 -5.29 -6.89
N ARG A 168 -11.99 -4.91 -7.71
CA ARG A 168 -11.08 -5.89 -8.32
C ARG A 168 -10.14 -6.50 -7.28
N ASN A 169 -9.52 -5.68 -6.44
CA ASN A 169 -8.63 -6.18 -5.40
C ASN A 169 -9.38 -7.09 -4.42
N GLN A 170 -10.63 -6.76 -4.09
CA GLN A 170 -11.48 -7.60 -3.25
C GLN A 170 -11.68 -9.00 -3.86
N ALA A 171 -12.06 -9.09 -5.14
CA ALA A 171 -12.23 -10.38 -5.82
C ALA A 171 -10.93 -11.20 -5.85
N ILE A 172 -9.78 -10.55 -6.08
CA ILE A 172 -8.47 -11.21 -6.05
C ILE A 172 -8.18 -11.77 -4.65
N MET A 173 -8.41 -10.99 -3.60
CA MET A 173 -8.13 -11.40 -2.23
C MET A 173 -9.07 -12.51 -1.74
N GLU A 174 -10.34 -12.45 -2.13
CA GLU A 174 -11.32 -13.53 -1.87
C GLU A 174 -10.89 -14.82 -2.56
N ARG A 175 -10.54 -14.75 -3.84
CA ARG A 175 -10.06 -15.93 -4.58
C ARG A 175 -8.73 -16.46 -4.04
N LEU A 176 -7.82 -15.57 -3.62
CA LEU A 176 -6.58 -15.97 -2.97
C LEU A 176 -6.85 -16.75 -1.69
N GLY A 177 -7.82 -16.32 -0.86
CA GLY A 177 -8.23 -17.05 0.34
C GLY A 177 -8.68 -18.48 0.02
N SER A 178 -9.57 -18.64 -0.98
CA SER A 178 -10.01 -19.97 -1.41
C SER A 178 -8.85 -20.84 -1.95
N LEU A 179 -7.90 -20.25 -2.67
CA LEU A 179 -6.73 -20.96 -3.18
C LEU A 179 -5.76 -21.37 -2.06
N GLU A 180 -5.60 -20.54 -1.02
CA GLU A 180 -4.81 -20.85 0.17
C GLU A 180 -5.44 -22.00 0.98
N GLU A 181 -6.76 -21.98 1.18
CA GLU A 181 -7.51 -23.08 1.82
C GLU A 181 -7.35 -24.39 1.06
N LEU A 182 -7.53 -24.36 -0.27
CA LEU A 182 -7.36 -25.54 -1.13
C LEU A 182 -5.92 -26.07 -1.11
N TRP A 183 -4.92 -25.18 -1.05
CA TRP A 183 -3.51 -25.57 -0.94
C TRP A 183 -3.25 -26.33 0.37
N VAL A 184 -3.73 -25.80 1.49
CA VAL A 184 -3.58 -26.44 2.81
C VAL A 184 -4.27 -27.80 2.83
N GLN A 185 -5.50 -27.90 2.30
CA GLN A 185 -6.23 -29.17 2.22
C GLN A 185 -5.48 -30.23 1.38
N ARG A 186 -4.87 -29.84 0.26
CA ARG A 186 -4.17 -30.77 -0.65
C ARG A 186 -2.78 -31.18 -0.18
N THR A 187 -2.07 -30.29 0.51
CA THR A 187 -0.65 -30.49 0.83
C THR A 187 -0.38 -30.74 2.30
N GLY A 188 -1.34 -30.44 3.20
CA GLY A 188 -1.17 -30.49 4.65
C GLY A 188 -0.16 -29.47 5.22
N GLY A 189 0.51 -28.69 4.36
CA GLY A 189 1.59 -27.79 4.74
C GLY A 189 1.19 -26.30 4.73
N PRO A 190 1.93 -25.44 5.46
CA PRO A 190 1.66 -24.00 5.49
C PRO A 190 1.93 -23.34 4.13
N VAL A 191 1.21 -22.26 3.84
CA VAL A 191 1.41 -21.46 2.63
C VAL A 191 2.68 -20.61 2.78
N SER A 192 3.79 -21.06 2.19
CA SER A 192 5.02 -20.27 2.14
C SER A 192 4.86 -18.98 1.33
N VAL A 193 5.74 -17.99 1.53
CA VAL A 193 5.72 -16.73 0.76
C VAL A 193 5.80 -16.97 -0.75
N LYS A 194 6.59 -17.97 -1.18
CA LYS A 194 6.74 -18.33 -2.60
C LYS A 194 5.44 -18.90 -3.16
N VAL A 195 4.80 -19.81 -2.43
CA VAL A 195 3.51 -20.40 -2.80
C VAL A 195 2.44 -19.30 -2.86
N ARG A 196 2.35 -18.46 -1.82
CA ARG A 196 1.39 -17.36 -1.76
C ARG A 196 1.49 -16.43 -2.96
N ARG A 197 2.71 -16.07 -3.40
CA ARG A 197 2.92 -15.26 -4.61
C ARG A 197 2.37 -15.94 -5.87
N ARG A 198 2.57 -17.26 -6.01
CA ARG A 198 2.02 -18.04 -7.12
C ARG A 198 0.49 -18.07 -7.08
N LEU A 199 -0.10 -18.34 -5.91
CA LEU A 199 -1.55 -18.36 -5.73
C LEU A 199 -2.17 -16.98 -5.98
N MET A 200 -1.48 -15.90 -5.58
CA MET A 200 -1.91 -14.53 -5.85
C MET A 200 -1.91 -14.20 -7.34
N ALA A 201 -0.91 -14.67 -8.09
CA ALA A 201 -0.89 -14.53 -9.55
C ALA A 201 -2.06 -15.29 -10.19
N MET A 202 -2.31 -16.53 -9.76
CA MET A 202 -3.45 -17.34 -10.22
C MET A 202 -4.78 -16.64 -9.91
N ALA A 203 -5.00 -16.17 -8.68
CA ALA A 203 -6.20 -15.44 -8.31
C ALA A 203 -6.40 -14.16 -9.15
N ALA A 204 -5.31 -13.45 -9.45
CA ALA A 204 -5.35 -12.26 -10.29
C ALA A 204 -5.79 -12.57 -11.73
N ASP A 205 -5.34 -13.69 -12.29
CA ASP A 205 -5.71 -14.12 -13.64
C ASP A 205 -7.13 -14.71 -13.68
N GLU A 206 -7.50 -15.58 -12.75
CA GLU A 206 -8.83 -16.21 -12.71
C GLU A 206 -9.97 -15.20 -12.48
N THR A 207 -9.72 -14.13 -11.73
CA THR A 207 -10.73 -13.08 -11.46
C THR A 207 -10.71 -11.96 -12.50
N ARG A 208 -9.92 -12.10 -13.57
CA ARG A 208 -9.72 -11.06 -14.58
C ARG A 208 -10.93 -10.98 -15.52
N PRO A 209 -11.71 -9.89 -15.49
CA PRO A 209 -12.82 -9.74 -16.44
C PRO A 209 -12.29 -9.54 -17.86
N ALA A 210 -13.15 -9.82 -18.84
CA ALA A 210 -12.94 -9.39 -20.22
C ALA A 210 -12.72 -7.87 -20.29
N LYS A 211 -11.97 -7.42 -21.30
CA LYS A 211 -11.68 -6.00 -21.46
C LYS A 211 -12.95 -5.28 -21.92
N ASP A 212 -13.40 -4.29 -21.16
CA ASP A 212 -14.51 -3.42 -21.59
C ASP A 212 -14.06 -2.55 -22.78
N THR A 213 -15.05 -2.09 -23.53
CA THR A 213 -14.92 -1.10 -24.59
C THR A 213 -14.36 0.22 -24.05
N ALA A 214 -13.52 0.89 -24.84
CA ALA A 214 -12.95 2.18 -24.46
C ALA A 214 -14.05 3.25 -24.40
N ARG A 215 -14.08 4.04 -23.33
CA ARG A 215 -15.01 5.18 -23.16
C ARG A 215 -14.25 6.45 -22.78
N PRO A 216 -14.68 7.63 -23.23
CA PRO A 216 -14.13 8.91 -22.80
C PRO A 216 -14.20 9.09 -21.28
N LEU A 217 -13.24 9.83 -20.72
CA LEU A 217 -13.19 10.10 -19.27
C LEU A 217 -14.47 10.78 -18.78
N SER A 218 -15.08 11.68 -19.55
CA SER A 218 -16.34 12.34 -19.20
C SER A 218 -17.49 11.36 -18.93
N GLN A 219 -17.60 10.29 -19.73
CA GLN A 219 -18.59 9.24 -19.53
C GLN A 219 -18.29 8.42 -18.28
N TRP A 220 -17.02 8.10 -18.02
CA TRP A 220 -16.61 7.42 -16.79
C TRP A 220 -16.93 8.25 -15.54
N LEU A 221 -16.63 9.55 -15.56
CA LEU A 221 -16.94 10.47 -14.47
C LEU A 221 -18.43 10.52 -14.17
N ALA A 222 -19.28 10.61 -15.19
CA ALA A 222 -20.73 10.57 -15.03
C ALA A 222 -21.19 9.22 -14.45
N HIS A 223 -20.68 8.11 -14.98
CA HIS A 223 -21.00 6.77 -14.48
C HIS A 223 -20.60 6.56 -13.02
N TRP A 224 -19.37 6.92 -12.65
CA TRP A 224 -18.88 6.83 -11.27
C TRP A 224 -19.68 7.67 -10.31
N ARG A 225 -20.03 8.89 -10.70
CA ARG A 225 -20.86 9.78 -9.89
C ARG A 225 -22.24 9.19 -9.66
N SER A 226 -22.92 8.71 -10.70
CA SER A 226 -24.22 8.05 -10.56
C SER A 226 -24.14 6.79 -9.69
N SER A 227 -23.13 5.95 -9.89
CA SER A 227 -22.92 4.74 -9.07
C SER A 227 -22.65 5.06 -7.60
N ALA A 228 -21.83 6.07 -7.31
CA ALA A 228 -21.55 6.51 -5.95
C ALA A 228 -22.80 7.11 -5.27
N ILE A 229 -23.60 7.89 -6.00
CA ILE A 229 -24.86 8.46 -5.50
C ILE A 229 -25.86 7.36 -5.16
N ALA A 230 -25.99 6.34 -6.02
CA ALA A 230 -26.87 5.20 -5.76
C ALA A 230 -26.44 4.42 -4.50
N ARG A 231 -25.15 4.44 -4.15
CA ARG A 231 -24.60 3.67 -3.03
C ARG A 231 -24.63 4.41 -1.69
N LEU A 232 -24.29 5.69 -1.66
CA LEU A 232 -24.14 6.47 -0.41
C LEU A 232 -25.05 7.71 -0.33
N GLY A 233 -25.84 7.96 -1.37
CA GLY A 233 -26.70 9.13 -1.46
C GLY A 233 -25.99 10.37 -1.99
N ARG A 234 -26.78 11.23 -2.64
CA ARG A 234 -26.32 12.47 -3.26
C ARG A 234 -25.64 13.43 -2.29
N ALA A 235 -26.21 13.57 -1.09
CA ALA A 235 -25.70 14.49 -0.07
C ALA A 235 -24.24 14.19 0.31
N VAL A 236 -23.85 12.91 0.41
CA VAL A 236 -22.46 12.53 0.72
C VAL A 236 -21.54 12.84 -0.45
N VAL A 237 -21.90 12.41 -1.66
CA VAL A 237 -21.08 12.58 -2.87
C VAL A 237 -20.84 14.05 -3.19
N ASP A 238 -21.88 14.88 -3.08
CA ASP A 238 -21.80 16.32 -3.38
C ASP A 238 -21.00 17.11 -2.34
N ASN A 239 -20.80 16.54 -1.15
CA ASN A 239 -20.11 17.20 -0.04
C ASN A 239 -18.75 16.56 0.31
N LEU A 240 -18.22 15.62 -0.48
CA LEU A 240 -17.00 14.87 -0.14
C LEU A 240 -15.83 15.76 0.29
N LEU A 241 -15.51 16.79 -0.49
CA LEU A 241 -14.40 17.70 -0.17
C LEU A 241 -14.66 18.49 1.13
N ARG A 242 -15.91 18.90 1.36
CA ARG A 242 -16.32 19.62 2.58
C ARG A 242 -16.18 18.73 3.81
N LEU A 243 -16.62 17.48 3.72
CA LEU A 243 -16.49 16.48 4.79
C LEU A 243 -15.02 16.20 5.11
N ALA A 244 -14.19 16.01 4.08
CA ALA A 244 -12.76 15.78 4.25
C ALA A 244 -12.05 16.98 4.90
N ARG A 245 -12.40 18.21 4.50
CA ARG A 245 -11.90 19.45 5.15
C ARG A 245 -12.36 19.59 6.60
N ALA A 246 -13.60 19.21 6.91
CA ALA A 246 -14.10 19.22 8.28
C ALA A 246 -13.34 18.25 9.18
N ALA A 247 -13.13 17.01 8.71
CA ALA A 247 -12.29 16.03 9.39
C ALA A 247 -10.85 16.54 9.58
N ALA A 248 -10.28 17.16 8.55
CA ALA A 248 -8.95 17.75 8.60
C ALA A 248 -8.82 18.85 9.66
N ARG A 249 -9.81 19.75 9.80
CA ARG A 249 -9.82 20.76 10.87
C ARG A 249 -9.79 20.11 12.26
N GLY A 250 -10.60 19.07 12.48
CA GLY A 250 -10.63 18.32 13.73
C GLY A 250 -9.29 17.66 14.07
N ILE A 251 -8.64 17.02 13.09
CA ILE A 251 -7.32 16.41 13.26
C ILE A 251 -6.26 17.49 13.54
N ARG A 252 -6.27 18.59 12.77
CA ARG A 252 -5.26 19.65 12.87
C ARG A 252 -5.36 20.43 14.19
N ALA A 253 -6.56 20.55 14.77
CA ALA A 253 -6.76 21.16 16.08
C ALA A 253 -6.21 20.31 17.24
N ARG A 254 -6.22 18.98 17.12
CA ARG A 254 -5.85 18.05 18.20
C ARG A 254 -4.42 17.52 18.12
N ALA A 255 -3.87 17.40 16.91
CA ALA A 255 -2.56 16.81 16.68
C ALA A 255 -1.54 17.88 16.29
N ARG A 256 -0.37 17.89 16.93
CA ARG A 256 0.82 18.59 16.43
C ARG A 256 1.66 17.65 15.58
N ALA A 257 2.32 18.17 14.55
CA ALA A 257 3.31 17.41 13.78
C ALA A 257 4.69 17.74 14.34
N VAL A 258 5.11 16.95 15.32
CA VAL A 258 6.42 17.05 15.94
C VAL A 258 7.17 15.76 15.66
N LEU A 259 8.38 15.88 15.14
CA LEU A 259 9.27 14.75 14.93
C LEU A 259 10.20 14.62 16.13
N ASP A 260 10.05 13.52 16.87
CA ASP A 260 11.06 13.04 17.78
C ASP A 260 11.90 11.99 17.05
N VAL A 261 13.13 12.37 16.70
CA VAL A 261 14.03 11.51 15.91
C VAL A 261 14.43 10.26 16.70
N ALA A 262 14.63 10.36 18.02
CA ALA A 262 15.03 9.23 18.84
C ALA A 262 13.89 8.20 18.95
N VAL A 263 12.68 8.66 19.26
CA VAL A 263 11.49 7.79 19.30
C VAL A 263 11.18 7.20 17.93
N GLY A 264 11.28 8.01 16.87
CA GLY A 264 11.07 7.54 15.50
C GLY A 264 12.09 6.48 15.08
N ALA A 265 13.38 6.69 15.37
CA ALA A 265 14.46 5.74 15.08
C ALA A 265 14.22 4.37 15.74
N LEU A 266 13.79 4.39 17.00
CA LEU A 266 13.42 3.18 17.73
C LEU A 266 12.22 2.47 17.10
N GLU A 267 11.15 3.20 16.80
CA GLU A 267 9.92 2.62 16.24
C GLU A 267 10.15 1.99 14.86
N ILE A 268 10.88 2.67 13.97
CA ILE A 268 11.17 2.12 12.63
C ILE A 268 12.03 0.86 12.73
N THR A 269 13.00 0.83 13.64
CA THR A 269 13.88 -0.34 13.83
C THR A 269 13.08 -1.51 14.40
N ALA A 270 12.25 -1.27 15.41
CA ALA A 270 11.39 -2.28 16.00
C ALA A 270 10.42 -2.87 14.97
N THR A 271 9.79 -2.01 14.16
CA THR A 271 8.85 -2.42 13.12
C THR A 271 9.53 -3.23 12.04
N VAL A 272 10.64 -2.73 11.47
CA VAL A 272 11.38 -3.46 10.43
C VAL A 272 11.85 -4.82 10.93
N SER A 273 12.32 -4.92 12.16
CA SER A 273 12.78 -6.18 12.77
C SER A 273 11.68 -7.24 12.88
N GLN A 274 10.42 -6.83 13.07
CA GLN A 274 9.29 -7.77 13.10
C GLN A 274 8.98 -8.36 11.73
N TYR A 275 9.08 -7.55 10.67
CA TYR A 275 8.82 -7.99 9.30
C TYR A 275 10.00 -8.71 8.65
N TYR A 276 11.21 -8.46 9.15
CA TYR A 276 12.46 -9.04 8.65
C TYR A 276 13.28 -9.65 9.79
N PRO A 277 12.79 -10.71 10.46
CA PRO A 277 13.46 -11.31 11.61
C PRO A 277 14.82 -11.95 11.27
N GLY A 278 15.02 -12.33 10.01
CA GLY A 278 16.32 -12.77 9.48
C GLY A 278 17.26 -11.62 9.10
N GLY A 279 17.00 -10.40 9.57
CA GLY A 279 17.79 -9.22 9.27
C GLY A 279 17.28 -8.41 8.08
N PHE A 280 17.64 -7.13 8.09
CA PHE A 280 17.17 -6.12 7.15
C PHE A 280 18.34 -5.31 6.58
N ARG A 281 18.04 -4.26 5.83
CA ARG A 281 19.02 -3.37 5.19
C ARG A 281 18.52 -1.94 5.31
N ARG A 282 19.41 -0.96 5.09
CA ARG A 282 19.10 0.48 5.14
C ARG A 282 17.80 0.84 4.41
N ARG A 283 17.58 0.31 3.20
CA ARG A 283 16.36 0.57 2.42
C ARG A 283 15.05 0.14 3.09
N HIS A 284 15.08 -0.88 3.96
CA HIS A 284 13.89 -1.29 4.72
C HIS A 284 13.59 -0.27 5.82
N LEU A 285 14.63 0.25 6.50
CA LEU A 285 14.50 1.36 7.43
C LEU A 285 14.01 2.62 6.72
N LEU A 286 14.54 2.93 5.53
CA LEU A 286 14.13 4.09 4.75
C LEU A 286 12.66 4.02 4.33
N ALA A 287 12.19 2.87 3.86
CA ALA A 287 10.78 2.66 3.57
C ALA A 287 9.91 2.84 4.83
N GLU A 288 10.35 2.32 5.98
CA GLU A 288 9.59 2.46 7.22
C GLU A 288 9.62 3.87 7.79
N ALA A 289 10.73 4.60 7.68
CA ALA A 289 10.86 6.00 8.05
C ALA A 289 9.86 6.87 7.28
N ARG A 290 9.71 6.64 5.97
CA ARG A 290 8.72 7.35 5.13
C ARG A 290 7.28 7.05 5.54
N ARG A 291 6.97 5.80 5.92
CA ARG A 291 5.65 5.44 6.50
C ARG A 291 5.42 6.11 7.85
N TYR A 292 6.42 6.08 8.73
CA TYR A 292 6.38 6.73 10.03
C TYR A 292 6.10 8.22 9.88
N LEU A 293 6.84 8.92 9.01
CA LEU A 293 6.65 10.35 8.75
C LEU A 293 5.26 10.63 8.19
N THR A 294 4.78 9.84 7.23
CA THR A 294 3.41 9.98 6.69
C THR A 294 2.35 9.86 7.80
N ARG A 295 2.55 8.93 8.75
CA ARG A 295 1.65 8.71 9.89
C ARG A 295 1.71 9.83 10.93
N VAL A 296 2.90 10.34 11.25
CA VAL A 296 3.10 11.38 12.27
C VAL A 296 2.66 12.75 11.76
N PHE A 297 3.01 13.10 10.53
CA PHE A 297 2.71 14.41 9.96
C PHE A 297 1.28 14.53 9.45
N ARG A 298 0.60 13.39 9.20
CA ARG A 298 -0.82 13.33 8.80
C ARG A 298 -1.17 14.25 7.62
N GLY A 299 -0.31 14.27 6.61
CA GLY A 299 -0.45 15.12 5.42
C GLY A 299 0.04 16.56 5.58
N ARG A 300 0.74 16.89 6.67
CA ARG A 300 1.51 18.14 6.78
C ARG A 300 2.89 18.00 6.12
N PRO A 301 3.50 19.14 5.73
CA PRO A 301 4.87 19.15 5.22
C PRO A 301 5.86 18.46 6.16
N VAL A 302 6.62 17.51 5.62
CA VAL A 302 7.69 16.83 6.34
C VAL A 302 9.01 17.58 6.11
N PRO A 303 9.83 17.82 7.15
CA PRO A 303 11.14 18.45 6.99
C PRO A 303 12.02 17.69 5.98
N VAL A 304 12.74 18.44 5.16
CA VAL A 304 13.69 17.87 4.19
C VAL A 304 14.75 17.06 4.93
N GLY A 305 15.01 15.83 4.47
CA GLY A 305 16.00 14.93 5.08
C GLY A 305 15.54 14.21 6.35
N ALA A 306 14.30 14.38 6.80
CA ALA A 306 13.80 13.74 8.02
C ALA A 306 13.82 12.20 7.96
N ASP A 307 13.57 11.61 6.79
CA ASP A 307 13.65 10.15 6.58
C ASP A 307 15.09 9.66 6.74
N GLU A 308 16.06 10.39 6.20
CA GLU A 308 17.48 10.08 6.33
C GLU A 308 18.02 10.28 7.75
N ALA A 309 17.57 11.32 8.45
CA ALA A 309 17.90 11.54 9.86
C ALA A 309 17.39 10.38 10.74
N LEU A 310 16.17 9.93 10.51
CA LEU A 310 15.59 8.77 11.20
C LEU A 310 16.38 7.48 10.92
N VAL A 311 16.72 7.22 9.65
CA VAL A 311 17.50 6.04 9.25
C VAL A 311 18.89 6.06 9.87
N THR A 312 19.55 7.21 9.88
CA THR A 312 20.88 7.39 10.47
C THR A 312 20.85 7.12 11.97
N ALA A 313 19.95 7.80 12.69
CA ALA A 313 19.77 7.59 14.13
C ALA A 313 19.41 6.13 14.47
N ALA A 314 18.57 5.47 13.67
CA ALA A 314 18.25 4.06 13.83
C ALA A 314 19.46 3.15 13.62
N MET A 315 20.27 3.41 12.60
CA MET A 315 21.46 2.60 12.31
C MET A 315 22.49 2.74 13.43
N GLU A 316 22.72 3.96 13.92
CA GLU A 316 23.72 4.26 14.96
C GLU A 316 23.29 3.73 16.34
N ALA A 317 22.08 4.08 16.78
CA ALA A 317 21.64 3.80 18.15
C ALA A 317 21.12 2.38 18.33
N HIS A 318 20.63 1.75 17.25
CA HIS A 318 19.72 0.60 17.39
C HIS A 318 20.04 -0.59 16.50
N CYS A 319 20.99 -0.48 15.57
CA CYS A 319 21.36 -1.57 14.67
C CYS A 319 22.80 -2.07 14.91
N VAL A 320 23.04 -3.32 14.51
CA VAL A 320 24.37 -3.95 14.39
C VAL A 320 24.53 -4.45 12.97
N ASP A 321 25.70 -4.23 12.36
CA ASP A 321 26.07 -4.82 11.09
C ASP A 321 26.48 -6.29 11.31
N VAL A 322 25.79 -7.21 10.65
CA VAL A 322 26.04 -8.65 10.68
C VAL A 322 26.45 -9.18 9.30
N SER A 323 26.90 -8.28 8.42
CA SER A 323 27.56 -8.66 7.17
C SER A 323 28.76 -9.57 7.47
N PRO A 324 28.95 -10.68 6.73
CA PRO A 324 30.12 -11.53 6.95
C PRO A 324 31.41 -10.71 6.75
N PRO A 325 32.43 -10.90 7.61
CA PRO A 325 33.73 -10.28 7.42
C PRO A 325 34.31 -10.69 6.07
N ARG A 326 34.92 -9.73 5.36
CA ARG A 326 35.53 -9.97 4.04
C ARG A 326 37.04 -9.87 4.13
N ALA A 327 37.70 -10.52 3.17
CA ALA A 327 39.12 -10.33 2.92
C ALA A 327 39.45 -8.84 2.69
N PRO A 328 40.64 -8.36 3.11
CA PRO A 328 40.98 -6.93 3.13
C PRO A 328 40.98 -6.21 1.78
N ASP A 329 40.97 -6.96 0.69
CA ASP A 329 41.19 -6.54 -0.69
C ASP A 329 39.90 -6.25 -1.48
N LEU A 330 38.72 -6.56 -0.92
CA LEU A 330 37.44 -6.26 -1.55
C LEU A 330 36.91 -4.89 -1.12
N PRO A 331 36.39 -4.05 -2.05
CA PRO A 331 35.77 -2.79 -1.67
C PRO A 331 34.61 -3.03 -0.69
N ALA A 332 34.55 -2.19 0.34
CA ALA A 332 33.51 -2.26 1.36
C ALA A 332 32.13 -2.32 0.67
N PRO A 333 31.18 -3.14 1.18
CA PRO A 333 29.83 -3.11 0.62
C PRO A 333 29.32 -1.67 0.72
N VAL A 334 28.87 -1.12 -0.41
CA VAL A 334 28.11 0.14 -0.42
C VAL A 334 27.08 0.03 0.69
N VAL A 335 27.01 1.03 1.59
CA VAL A 335 26.25 1.00 2.86
C VAL A 335 24.86 0.38 2.71
N GLU A 336 24.25 0.59 1.55
CA GLU A 336 22.97 0.05 1.11
C GLU A 336 22.83 -1.50 1.12
N TYR A 337 23.93 -2.24 1.06
CA TYR A 337 23.94 -3.72 1.04
C TYR A 337 24.28 -4.36 2.38
N ARG A 338 24.68 -3.59 3.40
CA ARG A 338 24.99 -4.11 4.74
C ARG A 338 23.75 -4.80 5.33
N ARG A 339 23.94 -6.01 5.88
CA ARG A 339 22.88 -6.75 6.57
C ARG A 339 22.84 -6.29 8.02
N LEU A 340 21.72 -5.75 8.45
CA LEU A 340 21.51 -5.18 9.77
C LEU A 340 20.60 -6.08 10.61
N MET A 341 20.87 -6.12 11.91
CA MET A 341 20.02 -6.70 12.96
C MET A 341 19.80 -5.66 14.06
N PRO A 342 18.68 -5.68 14.80
CA PRO A 342 18.49 -4.75 15.90
C PRO A 342 19.39 -5.14 17.09
N ARG A 343 19.92 -4.16 17.81
CA ARG A 343 20.76 -4.37 19.01
C ARG A 343 20.04 -5.12 20.14
N TRP A 344 18.71 -5.08 20.15
CA TRP A 344 17.85 -5.74 21.14
C TRP A 344 17.11 -6.98 20.61
N ALA A 345 17.38 -7.44 19.38
CA ALA A 345 17.00 -8.82 19.05
C ALA A 345 17.66 -9.72 20.09
N PRO A 346 17.06 -10.86 20.47
CA PRO A 346 17.71 -11.78 21.38
C PRO A 346 19.08 -12.09 20.81
N VAL A 347 20.12 -11.53 21.44
CA VAL A 347 21.45 -12.06 21.34
C VAL A 347 21.25 -13.46 21.90
N THR A 348 21.52 -14.49 21.12
CA THR A 348 21.48 -15.89 21.58
C THR A 348 22.58 -16.18 22.63
N ASP A 349 23.21 -15.13 23.18
CA ASP A 349 24.36 -15.17 24.06
C ASP A 349 24.20 -14.11 25.17
N THR A 350 24.43 -14.53 26.41
CA THR A 350 23.85 -13.97 27.65
C THR A 350 24.68 -12.85 28.30
N LYS A 351 25.69 -12.29 27.62
CA LYS A 351 26.71 -11.46 28.30
C LYS A 351 26.51 -9.94 28.29
N THR A 352 25.55 -9.38 27.56
CA THR A 352 25.39 -7.90 27.51
C THR A 352 23.94 -7.44 27.63
N ALA A 353 23.40 -7.46 28.85
CA ALA A 353 22.03 -7.01 29.14
C ALA A 353 21.99 -6.08 30.36
N ARG A 354 22.33 -4.79 30.18
CA ARG A 354 21.92 -3.73 31.13
C ARG A 354 21.32 -2.49 30.46
N GLY A 355 21.56 -2.24 29.17
CA GLY A 355 20.88 -1.17 28.41
C GLY A 355 19.64 -1.61 27.62
N GLY A 356 19.30 -2.91 27.66
CA GLY A 356 18.28 -3.52 26.77
C GLY A 356 16.85 -3.50 27.29
N VAL A 357 16.59 -3.16 28.54
CA VAL A 357 15.27 -3.39 29.18
C VAL A 357 14.20 -2.42 28.69
N GLU A 358 14.55 -1.15 28.46
CA GLU A 358 13.60 -0.13 27.97
C GLU A 358 13.34 -0.28 26.45
N ALA A 359 14.39 -0.56 25.67
CA ALA A 359 14.28 -0.86 24.25
C ALA A 359 13.54 -2.18 23.98
N ALA A 360 13.76 -3.20 24.82
CA ALA A 360 12.95 -4.41 24.83
C ALA A 360 11.50 -4.08 25.21
N GLY A 361 11.26 -3.24 26.23
CA GLY A 361 9.93 -2.79 26.62
C GLY A 361 9.16 -2.11 25.48
N ILE A 362 9.81 -1.22 24.73
CA ILE A 362 9.20 -0.59 23.54
C ILE A 362 9.04 -1.62 22.43
N TYR A 363 10.04 -2.45 22.12
CA TYR A 363 9.92 -3.54 21.15
C TYR A 363 8.74 -4.47 21.46
N TYR A 364 8.58 -4.89 22.72
CA TYR A 364 7.49 -5.75 23.18
C TYR A 364 6.16 -5.00 23.24
N ARG A 365 6.12 -3.70 23.53
CA ARG A 365 4.89 -2.87 23.42
C ARG A 365 4.47 -2.68 21.96
N THR A 366 5.38 -2.33 21.06
CA THR A 366 5.11 -2.21 19.62
C THR A 366 4.74 -3.57 19.04
N ARG A 367 5.38 -4.66 19.49
CA ARG A 367 5.00 -6.05 19.15
C ARG A 367 3.62 -6.40 19.72
N ALA A 368 3.31 -6.02 20.95
CA ALA A 368 2.01 -6.25 21.58
C ALA A 368 0.90 -5.42 20.91
N GLU A 369 1.17 -4.19 20.50
CA GLU A 369 0.24 -3.37 19.70
C GLU A 369 0.05 -3.98 18.31
N ALA A 370 1.11 -4.44 17.65
CA ALA A 370 1.00 -5.18 16.39
C ALA A 370 0.16 -6.47 16.57
N VAL A 371 0.35 -7.18 17.68
CA VAL A 371 -0.45 -8.37 18.05
C VAL A 371 -1.90 -8.02 18.39
N ARG A 372 -2.16 -6.89 19.06
CA ARG A 372 -3.54 -6.38 19.28
C ARG A 372 -4.20 -6.03 17.95
N ARG A 373 -3.50 -5.35 17.03
CA ARG A 373 -3.97 -5.08 15.66
C ARG A 373 -4.25 -6.38 14.89
N MET A 374 -3.50 -7.47 15.14
CA MET A 374 -3.79 -8.81 14.60
C MET A 374 -5.05 -9.44 15.21
N SER A 375 -5.32 -9.18 16.49
CA SER A 375 -6.43 -9.78 17.25
C SER A 375 -7.78 -9.07 17.04
N ASP A 376 -7.78 -7.73 17.01
CA ASP A 376 -9.02 -6.95 16.88
C ASP A 376 -9.67 -7.10 15.50
N GLY A 377 -8.87 -7.29 14.45
CA GLY A 377 -9.38 -7.58 13.11
C GLY A 377 -10.01 -8.97 12.96
N ARG A 378 -9.69 -9.95 13.83
CA ARG A 378 -10.42 -11.24 13.92
C ARG A 378 -11.78 -11.09 14.62
N ARG A 379 -11.93 -10.13 15.54
CA ARG A 379 -13.22 -9.83 16.17
C ARG A 379 -14.16 -9.06 15.23
N GLY A 380 -13.62 -8.19 14.37
CA GLY A 380 -14.38 -7.50 13.33
C GLY A 380 -15.05 -8.44 12.32
N THR A 381 -14.36 -9.52 11.89
CA THR A 381 -14.95 -10.52 10.99
C THR A 381 -16.00 -11.40 11.69
N ALA A 382 -15.85 -11.68 12.99
CA ALA A 382 -16.86 -12.39 13.79
C ALA A 382 -18.11 -11.53 14.07
N SER A 383 -17.94 -10.23 14.29
CA SER A 383 -19.03 -9.25 14.47
C SER A 383 -19.91 -9.11 13.22
N VAL A 384 -19.30 -9.07 12.03
CA VAL A 384 -20.02 -9.01 10.74
C VAL A 384 -20.77 -10.31 10.44
N ARG A 385 -20.29 -11.45 10.96
CA ARG A 385 -20.98 -12.74 10.82
C ARG A 385 -22.19 -12.87 11.76
N ARG A 386 -22.14 -12.29 12.96
CA ARG A 386 -23.28 -12.27 13.91
C ARG A 386 -24.35 -11.25 13.53
N SER A 387 -24.00 -10.08 12.99
CA SER A 387 -25.00 -9.08 12.57
C SER A 387 -25.84 -9.52 11.36
N ARG A 388 -25.31 -10.43 10.52
CA ARG A 388 -26.08 -11.04 9.41
C ARG A 388 -27.09 -12.10 9.85
N ALA A 389 -26.98 -12.67 11.05
CA ALA A 389 -27.89 -13.71 11.55
C ALA A 389 -29.08 -13.16 12.36
N GLY A 390 -29.08 -11.86 12.69
CA GLY A 390 -30.06 -11.26 13.59
C GLY A 390 -31.17 -10.41 12.94
N HIS A 391 -31.30 -10.42 11.60
CA HIS A 391 -32.29 -9.60 10.87
C HIS A 391 -33.13 -10.45 9.89
N ALA A 392 -33.67 -11.56 10.37
CA ALA A 392 -34.76 -12.25 9.71
C ALA A 392 -35.73 -12.83 10.76
N ALA A 393 -36.58 -11.97 11.30
CA ALA A 393 -37.83 -12.37 11.93
C ALA A 393 -38.97 -11.80 11.07
N PRO A 394 -39.92 -12.63 10.59
CA PRO A 394 -41.06 -12.15 9.81
C PRO A 394 -42.08 -11.47 10.73
N PRO A 395 -42.82 -10.45 10.28
CA PRO A 395 -43.85 -9.83 11.10
C PRO A 395 -45.06 -10.76 11.22
N ALA A 396 -45.51 -10.94 12.46
CA ALA A 396 -46.79 -11.56 12.82
C ALA A 396 -47.94 -10.58 12.53
N GLY A 397 -49.07 -11.13 12.08
CA GLY A 397 -50.19 -10.38 11.53
C GLY A 397 -51.28 -9.91 12.50
N ALA A 398 -52.20 -9.15 11.93
CA ALA A 398 -53.60 -8.94 12.30
C ALA A 398 -54.31 -8.68 10.95
N GLY A 399 -55.42 -9.28 10.53
CA GLY A 399 -56.44 -10.09 11.16
C GLY A 399 -57.79 -9.56 10.64
N GLN A 400 -58.50 -10.31 9.79
CA GLN A 400 -59.98 -10.47 9.79
C GLN A 400 -60.52 -11.14 8.52
N ASP A 401 -61.34 -12.16 8.78
CA ASP A 401 -62.53 -12.65 8.07
C ASP A 401 -62.61 -12.63 6.53
N LEU A 402 -62.80 -13.81 5.95
CA LEU A 402 -64.05 -14.15 5.27
C LEU A 402 -64.21 -15.68 5.15
N ARG A 403 -65.45 -16.09 5.41
CA ARG A 403 -65.97 -17.45 5.53
C ARG A 403 -66.31 -18.06 4.17
N GLU A 404 -66.27 -19.41 4.15
CA GLU A 404 -67.13 -20.33 3.36
C GLU A 404 -66.87 -20.38 1.83
N ARG A 405 -66.98 -21.49 1.09
CA ARG A 405 -67.37 -22.90 1.29
C ARG A 405 -67.08 -23.63 -0.05
N GLN A 406 -66.95 -24.97 0.01
CA GLN A 406 -67.21 -25.95 -1.08
C GLN A 406 -66.23 -25.95 -2.28
N ALA A 407 -65.86 -27.05 -2.93
CA ALA A 407 -66.04 -28.51 -2.80
C ALA A 407 -64.96 -29.16 -3.71
N GLY A 408 -64.53 -30.40 -3.45
CA GLY A 408 -63.63 -31.16 -4.35
C GLY A 408 -64.36 -31.74 -5.58
N PRO A 409 -63.85 -32.80 -6.23
CA PRO A 409 -62.48 -33.32 -6.29
C PRO A 409 -62.03 -33.68 -7.75
N GLU A 410 -60.86 -34.33 -7.84
CA GLU A 410 -60.43 -35.29 -8.87
C GLU A 410 -59.75 -34.88 -10.21
N SER A 411 -58.64 -35.61 -10.41
CA SER A 411 -58.15 -36.22 -11.65
C SER A 411 -57.12 -35.47 -12.51
N GLY A 412 -56.01 -36.17 -12.78
CA GLY A 412 -55.68 -36.47 -14.18
C GLY A 412 -54.43 -35.80 -14.78
N ARG A 413 -53.38 -36.61 -14.89
CA ARG A 413 -52.45 -36.74 -16.04
C ARG A 413 -51.47 -35.59 -16.38
N SER A 414 -50.19 -35.94 -16.21
CA SER A 414 -49.22 -36.19 -17.30
C SER A 414 -48.95 -35.05 -18.31
N ARG A 415 -47.75 -34.45 -18.27
CA ARG A 415 -46.64 -34.72 -19.22
C ARG A 415 -45.46 -33.76 -19.02
N LYS A 416 -44.30 -34.30 -19.38
CA LYS A 416 -42.97 -33.71 -19.55
C LYS A 416 -42.97 -32.41 -20.35
N LEU A 417 -42.13 -31.46 -19.94
CA LEU A 417 -40.89 -31.08 -20.63
C LEU A 417 -39.93 -30.40 -19.64
#